data_AF-A0A820LB22-F1
#
_entry.id   AF-A0A820LB22-F1
#
_cell.length_a   1.000
_cell.length_b   1.000
_cell.length_c   1.000
_cell.angle_alpha   90.00
_cell.angle_beta   90.00
_cell.angle_gamma   90.00
#
_symmetry.space_group_name_H-M   'P 1'
#
loop_
_entity.id
_entity.type
_entity.pdbx_description
1 polymer ?
#
loop_
_entity_poly.entity_id
_entity_poly.type
_entity_poly.pdbx_seq_one_letter_code
_entity_poly.pdbx_strand_id
1 'polypeptide(L)'
;KIYILERADEERREKEAKIKLKKKKFHDLIKESNVSMKTTYNEFSSRHSKDERFRAVEKIRDREAWFHEYVQELKTQEKDGSNKHTIKEKY
;
A
#
# COMPACT_ATOMS: atom_id res chain seq x y z
N LYS A 1 -26.47 24.14 9.56
CA LYS A 1 -25.99 23.43 8.35
C LYS A 1 -24.83 22.50 8.73
N ILE A 2 -25.12 21.29 9.22
CA ILE A 2 -24.15 20.24 9.62
C ILE A 2 -24.47 18.97 8.81
N TYR A 3 -24.36 19.05 7.48
CA TYR A 3 -24.63 17.90 6.59
C TYR A 3 -23.52 17.67 5.57
N ILE A 4 -22.62 18.64 5.41
CA ILE A 4 -21.54 18.59 4.41
C ILE A 4 -20.28 17.94 4.99
N LEU A 5 -20.03 18.10 6.31
CA LEU A 5 -18.86 17.51 6.97
C LEU A 5 -19.04 16.01 7.23
N GLU A 6 -20.23 15.58 7.66
CA GLU A 6 -20.51 14.18 7.97
C GLU A 6 -20.42 13.27 6.74
N ARG A 7 -20.88 13.77 5.58
CA ARG A 7 -20.83 13.03 4.31
C ARG A 7 -19.42 12.95 3.72
N ALA A 8 -18.60 13.98 3.93
CA ALA A 8 -17.20 13.99 3.50
C ALA A 8 -16.31 13.09 4.38
N ASP A 9 -16.63 12.95 5.66
CA ASP A 9 -15.94 12.05 6.60
C ASP A 9 -16.37 10.59 6.40
N GLU A 10 -17.64 10.32 6.12
CA GLU A 10 -18.14 8.97 5.86
C GLU A 10 -17.69 8.44 4.49
N GLU A 11 -17.67 9.29 3.45
CA GLU A 11 -17.01 8.94 2.18
C GLU A 11 -15.49 8.76 2.35
N ARG A 12 -14.84 9.47 3.29
CA ARG A 12 -13.43 9.22 3.62
C ARG A 12 -13.27 7.89 4.33
N ARG A 13 -14.07 7.56 5.34
CA ARG A 13 -13.97 6.30 6.09
C ARG A 13 -14.24 5.08 5.22
N GLU A 14 -15.23 5.12 4.33
CA GLU A 14 -15.48 4.03 3.40
C GLU A 14 -14.39 3.93 2.32
N LYS A 15 -13.88 5.06 1.83
CA LYS A 15 -12.70 5.07 0.95
C LYS A 15 -11.49 4.53 1.68
N GLU A 16 -11.26 4.89 2.94
CA GLU A 16 -10.14 4.44 3.76
C GLU A 16 -10.23 2.95 4.07
N ALA A 17 -11.40 2.40 4.40
CA ALA A 17 -11.58 0.97 4.61
C ALA A 17 -11.30 0.17 3.32
N LYS A 18 -11.83 0.63 2.18
CA LYS A 18 -11.58 0.02 0.86
C LYS A 18 -10.10 0.15 0.47
N ILE A 19 -9.48 1.31 0.71
CA ILE A 19 -8.06 1.55 0.45
C ILE A 19 -7.19 0.67 1.35
N LYS A 20 -7.52 0.54 2.64
CA LYS A 20 -6.79 -0.31 3.59
C LYS A 20 -6.85 -1.77 3.18
N LEU A 21 -8.01 -2.26 2.74
CA LEU A 21 -8.14 -3.62 2.22
C LEU A 21 -7.35 -3.83 0.92
N LYS A 22 -7.44 -2.89 -0.03
CA LYS A 22 -6.66 -2.92 -1.27
C LYS A 22 -5.16 -2.88 -0.99
N LYS A 23 -4.72 -2.02 -0.07
CA LYS A 23 -3.33 -1.90 0.37
C LYS A 23 -2.84 -3.20 1.01
N LYS A 24 -3.64 -3.82 1.89
CA LYS A 24 -3.31 -5.12 2.49
C LYS A 24 -3.12 -6.18 1.42
N LYS A 25 -4.09 -6.35 0.50
CA LYS A 25 -4.00 -7.31 -0.60
C LYS A 25 -2.80 -7.06 -1.52
N PHE A 26 -2.48 -5.80 -1.80
CA PHE A 26 -1.31 -5.42 -2.60
C PHE A 26 0.00 -5.73 -1.87
N HIS A 27 0.05 -5.47 -0.57
CA HIS A 27 1.20 -5.79 0.27
C HIS A 27 1.43 -7.31 0.40
N ASP A 28 0.36 -8.09 0.55
CA ASP A 28 0.41 -9.54 0.52
C ASP A 28 0.98 -10.04 -0.82
N LEU A 29 0.54 -9.45 -1.94
CA LEU A 29 1.10 -9.74 -3.26
C LEU A 29 2.60 -9.42 -3.34
N ILE A 30 3.04 -8.25 -2.86
CA ILE A 30 4.46 -7.88 -2.86
C ILE A 30 5.28 -8.88 -2.02
N LYS A 31 4.75 -9.29 -0.86
CA LYS A 31 5.39 -10.27 0.02
C LYS A 31 5.49 -11.65 -0.64
N GLU A 32 4.41 -12.15 -1.24
CA GLU A 32 4.38 -13.42 -1.98
C GLU A 32 5.31 -13.40 -3.20
N SER A 33 5.50 -12.22 -3.80
CA SER A 33 6.38 -12.02 -4.95
C SER A 33 7.87 -12.06 -4.60
N ASN A 34 8.22 -12.20 -3.32
CA ASN A 34 9.61 -12.19 -2.82
C ASN A 34 10.43 -11.01 -3.38
N VAL A 35 9.81 -9.82 -3.40
CA VAL A 35 10.46 -8.61 -3.89
C VAL A 35 11.68 -8.31 -3.04
N SER A 36 12.83 -8.13 -3.71
CA SER A 36 14.08 -7.73 -3.07
C SER A 36 14.23 -6.20 -3.10
N MET A 37 15.12 -5.66 -2.26
CA MET A 37 15.49 -4.23 -2.28
C MET A 37 16.03 -3.74 -3.64
N LYS A 38 16.47 -4.68 -4.49
CA LYS A 38 16.96 -4.42 -5.86
C LYS A 38 15.85 -4.47 -6.92
N THR A 39 14.70 -5.04 -6.60
CA THR A 39 13.58 -5.17 -7.55
C THR A 39 12.96 -3.80 -7.78
N THR A 40 12.76 -3.45 -9.05
CA THR A 40 12.13 -2.17 -9.43
C THR A 40 10.61 -2.30 -9.50
N TYR A 41 9.90 -1.19 -9.33
CA TYR A 41 8.45 -1.17 -9.49
C TYR A 41 8.01 -1.64 -10.89
N ASN A 42 8.73 -1.26 -11.95
CA ASN A 42 8.41 -1.68 -13.32
C ASN A 42 8.55 -3.18 -13.52
N GLU A 43 9.58 -3.79 -12.93
CA GLU A 43 9.75 -5.24 -12.96
C GLU A 43 8.62 -5.96 -12.22
N PHE A 44 8.28 -5.49 -11.01
CA PHE A 44 7.18 -6.02 -10.22
C PHE A 44 5.82 -5.87 -10.93
N SER A 45 5.56 -4.67 -11.47
CA SER A 45 4.35 -4.31 -12.21
C SER A 45 4.16 -5.18 -13.45
N SER A 46 5.23 -5.40 -14.22
CA SER A 46 5.15 -6.20 -15.44
C SER A 46 4.80 -7.65 -15.13
N ARG A 47 5.40 -8.22 -14.07
CA ARG A 47 5.14 -9.60 -13.60
C ARG A 47 3.72 -9.78 -13.07
N HIS A 48 3.16 -8.79 -12.38
CA HIS A 48 1.86 -8.89 -11.71
C HIS A 48 0.75 -8.07 -12.38
N SER A 49 0.97 -7.58 -13.60
CA SER A 49 0.02 -6.76 -14.37
C SER A 49 -1.35 -7.42 -14.60
N LYS A 50 -1.40 -8.76 -14.53
CA LYS A 50 -2.62 -9.58 -14.66
C LYS A 50 -3.26 -9.98 -13.32
N ASP A 51 -2.57 -9.77 -12.19
CA ASP A 51 -3.09 -10.11 -10.85
C ASP A 51 -4.23 -9.15 -10.46
N GLU A 52 -5.32 -9.70 -9.95
CA GLU A 52 -6.49 -8.92 -9.53
C GLU A 52 -6.14 -7.91 -8.42
N ARG A 53 -5.25 -8.28 -7.49
CA ARG A 53 -4.83 -7.43 -6.37
C ARG A 53 -3.97 -6.26 -6.85
N PHE A 54 -3.18 -6.47 -7.90
CA PHE A 54 -2.44 -5.40 -8.56
C PHE A 54 -3.39 -4.46 -9.32
N ARG A 55 -4.34 -5.01 -10.07
CA ARG A 55 -5.34 -4.25 -10.84
C ARG A 55 -6.34 -3.50 -9.96
N ALA A 56 -6.65 -4.00 -8.77
CA ALA A 56 -7.56 -3.39 -7.81
C ALA A 56 -7.15 -1.97 -7.39
N VAL A 57 -5.86 -1.65 -7.49
CA VAL A 57 -5.31 -0.32 -7.23
C VAL A 57 -5.21 0.42 -8.56
N GLU A 58 -6.21 1.18 -8.98
CA GLU A 58 -6.19 1.79 -10.33
C GLU A 58 -5.15 2.92 -10.46
N LYS A 59 -4.87 3.62 -9.36
CA LYS A 59 -3.93 4.74 -9.34
C LYS A 59 -2.50 4.26 -9.27
N ILE A 60 -1.73 4.52 -10.33
CA ILE A 60 -0.30 4.18 -10.41
C ILE A 60 0.49 4.83 -9.27
N ARG A 61 0.20 6.09 -8.93
CA ARG A 61 0.84 6.77 -7.80
C ARG A 61 0.69 6.02 -6.47
N ASP A 62 -0.48 5.42 -6.23
CA ASP A 62 -0.73 4.65 -5.01
C ASP A 62 0.03 3.31 -5.06
N ARG A 63 0.08 2.65 -6.23
CA ARG A 63 0.88 1.43 -6.42
C ARG A 63 2.37 1.67 -6.15
N GLU A 64 2.93 2.72 -6.75
CA GLU A 64 4.33 3.10 -6.56
C GLU A 64 4.60 3.45 -5.10
N ALA A 65 3.75 4.27 -4.47
CA ALA A 65 3.92 4.65 -3.07
C ALA A 65 3.94 3.42 -2.15
N TRP A 66 3.01 2.47 -2.31
CA TRP A 66 2.95 1.28 -1.45
C TRP A 66 4.10 0.31 -1.72
N PHE A 67 4.55 0.19 -2.98
CA PHE A 67 5.74 -0.60 -3.31
C PHE A 67 7.00 -0.01 -2.67
N HIS A 68 7.20 1.31 -2.78
CA HIS A 68 8.34 1.99 -2.17
C HIS A 68 8.29 1.93 -0.64
N GLU A 69 7.12 2.08 -0.02
CA GLU A 69 6.93 1.89 1.43
C GLU A 69 7.39 0.48 1.86
N TYR A 70 7.00 -0.57 1.12
CA TYR A 70 7.44 -1.95 1.41
C TYR A 70 8.95 -2.15 1.22
N VAL A 71 9.53 -1.67 0.11
CA VAL A 71 10.97 -1.79 -0.14
C VAL A 71 11.80 -1.03 0.90
N GLN A 72 11.31 0.13 1.36
CA GLN A 72 11.92 0.86 2.48
C GLN A 72 11.77 0.11 3.81
N GLU A 73 10.63 -0.53 4.04
CA GLU A 73 10.41 -1.38 5.22
C GLU A 73 11.38 -2.56 5.22
N LEU A 74 11.57 -3.26 4.09
CA LEU A 74 12.57 -4.33 3.96
C LEU A 74 13.99 -3.85 4.28
N LYS A 75 14.39 -2.67 3.79
CA LYS A 75 15.68 -2.05 4.11
C LYS A 75 15.86 -1.78 5.60
N THR A 76 14.76 -1.43 6.29
CA THR A 76 14.76 -1.15 7.72
C THR A 76 14.73 -2.44 8.54
N GLN A 77 13.93 -3.43 8.13
CA GLN A 77 13.81 -4.74 8.79
C GLN A 77 15.12 -5.53 8.77
N GLU A 78 15.93 -5.44 7.70
CA GLU A 78 17.26 -6.07 7.68
C GLU A 78 18.26 -5.41 8.66
N LYS A 79 18.00 -4.17 9.10
CA LYS A 79 18.85 -3.46 10.08
C LYS A 79 18.32 -3.53 11.52
N ASP A 80 17.01 -3.69 11.69
CA ASP A 80 16.32 -3.62 12.99
C ASP A 80 15.33 -4.80 13.04
N GLY A 81 15.78 -5.94 13.59
CA GLY A 81 15.11 -7.24 13.45
C GLY A 81 13.74 -7.42 14.10
N SER A 82 12.93 -6.38 14.35
CA SER A 82 11.54 -6.50 14.84
C SER A 82 10.72 -5.20 14.72
N ASN A 83 9.58 -5.30 14.02
CA ASN A 83 8.30 -4.66 14.37
C ASN A 83 8.21 -3.12 14.43
N LYS A 84 7.73 -2.43 13.36
CA LYS A 84 7.04 -1.12 13.48
C LYS A 84 5.95 -0.89 12.41
N HIS A 85 4.77 -1.48 12.63
CA HIS A 85 3.51 -1.02 12.02
C HIS A 85 3.01 0.30 12.69
N THR A 86 3.87 1.32 12.81
CA THR A 86 3.52 2.57 13.50
C THR A 86 4.22 3.78 12.90
N ILE A 87 3.95 4.12 11.65
CA ILE A 87 4.15 5.50 11.19
C ILE A 87 3.03 5.83 10.19
N LYS A 88 1.89 6.32 10.69
CA LYS A 88 1.14 7.48 10.16
C LYS A 88 0.14 7.94 11.23
N GLU A 89 0.65 8.38 12.36
CA GLU A 89 -0.04 9.39 13.17
C GLU A 89 0.81 10.65 13.03
N LYS A 90 0.49 11.44 12.00
CA LYS A 90 0.93 12.83 11.90
C LYS A 90 -0.27 13.70 12.21
N TYR A 91 -0.44 13.97 13.50
CA TYR A 91 -0.93 15.23 14.05
C TYR A 91 -0.04 15.58 15.23
#